data_AF-A0A2N2PZK7-F1
#
_entry.id   AF-A0A2N2PZK7-F1
#
_cell.length_a   1.000
_cell.length_b   1.000
_cell.length_c   1.000
_cell.angle_alpha   90.00
_cell.angle_beta   90.00
_cell.angle_gamma   90.00
#
_symmetry.space_group_name_H-M   'P 1'
#
loop_
_entity.id
_entity.type
_entity.pdbx_description
1 polymer ?
#
loop_
_entity_poly.entity_id
_entity_poly.type
_entity_poly.pdbx_seq_one_letter_code
_entity_poly.pdbx_strand_id
1 'polypeptide(L)'
;MVYKMFNCETLTGTHYEMGLREGRIFRHLIRWNVHTYAMRHTFQGSDPELGAGLERMRQIYRTLAPWVFEELQGIAEGSGVDYIWIERMHLRVWNLVPNKSLSPGGCTAIGMVTEGHGVVVGGTLDDPRQSYALVRRVPKEGIPHIQVIWPGTTPI
;
A
#
# COMPACT_ATOMS: atom_id res chain seq x y z
N MET A 1 -25.65 -16.31 17.65
CA MET A 1 -24.67 -16.37 16.55
C MET A 1 -23.71 -15.22 16.74
N VAL A 2 -22.54 -15.46 17.34
CA VAL A 2 -21.54 -14.41 17.56
C VAL A 2 -20.84 -14.22 16.22
N TYR A 3 -21.04 -13.07 15.58
CA TYR A 3 -20.24 -12.70 14.41
C TYR A 3 -18.78 -12.73 14.85
N LYS A 4 -17.99 -13.68 14.31
CA LYS A 4 -16.53 -13.63 14.41
C LYS A 4 -16.13 -12.27 13.84
N MET A 5 -15.62 -11.42 14.73
CA MET A 5 -15.15 -10.07 14.42
C MET A 5 -14.32 -10.09 13.14
N PHE A 6 -14.52 -9.09 12.29
CA PHE A 6 -13.59 -8.75 11.23
C PHE A 6 -12.15 -8.79 11.80
N ASN A 7 -11.29 -9.64 11.23
CA ASN A 7 -9.90 -9.76 11.66
C ASN A 7 -9.17 -8.45 11.30
N CYS A 8 -9.14 -7.50 12.23
CA CYS A 8 -8.37 -6.28 12.15
C CYS A 8 -7.04 -6.50 12.89
N GLU A 9 -5.96 -6.63 12.13
CA GLU A 9 -4.64 -6.84 12.70
C GLU A 9 -4.10 -5.54 13.28
N THR A 10 -3.48 -5.59 14.45
CA THR A 10 -2.86 -4.42 15.09
C THR A 10 -1.34 -4.44 14.91
N LEU A 11 -0.81 -3.43 14.22
CA LEU A 11 0.62 -3.21 14.04
C LEU A 11 1.07 -2.09 14.97
N THR A 12 2.13 -2.32 15.73
CA THR A 12 2.65 -1.37 16.73
C THR A 12 4.17 -1.37 16.70
N GLY A 13 4.78 -0.20 16.84
CA GLY A 13 6.23 -0.03 16.88
C GLY A 13 6.71 1.12 16.02
N THR A 14 8.01 1.10 15.68
CA THR A 14 8.56 1.95 14.62
C THR A 14 7.99 1.55 13.26
N HIS A 15 8.21 2.39 12.24
CA HIS A 15 7.79 2.09 10.86
C HIS A 15 8.37 0.76 10.36
N TYR A 16 9.66 0.52 10.57
CA TYR A 16 10.28 -0.76 10.27
C TYR A 16 9.64 -1.93 11.02
N GLU A 17 9.39 -1.81 12.34
CA GLU A 17 8.80 -2.90 13.14
C GLU A 17 7.36 -3.23 12.70
N MET A 18 6.57 -2.21 12.39
CA MET A 18 5.22 -2.38 11.83
C MET A 18 5.28 -3.05 10.46
N GLY A 19 6.17 -2.61 9.58
CA GLY A 19 6.39 -3.23 8.27
C GLY A 19 6.82 -4.69 8.39
N LEU A 20 7.74 -5.00 9.30
CA LEU A 20 8.20 -6.37 9.56
C LEU A 20 7.06 -7.29 10.02
N ARG A 21 6.17 -6.78 10.89
CA ARG A 21 4.98 -7.52 11.33
C ARG A 21 3.99 -7.70 10.19
N GLU A 22 3.70 -6.66 9.41
CA GLU A 22 2.85 -6.75 8.22
C GLU A 22 3.37 -7.82 7.26
N GLY A 23 4.66 -7.75 6.92
CA GLY A 23 5.35 -8.69 6.05
C GLY A 23 5.23 -10.13 6.51
N ARG A 24 5.29 -10.38 7.82
CA ARG A 24 5.15 -11.71 8.41
C ARG A 24 3.70 -12.21 8.38
N ILE A 25 2.76 -11.39 8.82
CA ILE A 25 1.34 -11.74 8.92
C ILE A 25 0.76 -12.00 7.51
N PHE A 26 1.03 -11.11 6.56
CA PHE A 26 0.46 -11.16 5.23
C PHE A 26 1.41 -11.73 4.18
N ARG A 27 2.45 -12.46 4.59
CA ARG A 27 3.51 -13.02 3.73
C ARG A 27 2.98 -13.60 2.41
N HIS A 28 1.96 -14.47 2.49
CA HIS A 28 1.40 -15.13 1.32
C HIS A 28 0.61 -14.18 0.42
N LEU A 29 -0.16 -13.24 1.01
CA LEU A 29 -0.88 -12.22 0.26
C LEU A 29 0.06 -11.27 -0.45
N ILE A 30 1.14 -10.83 0.22
CA ILE A 30 2.16 -9.95 -0.37
C ILE A 30 2.81 -10.62 -1.58
N ARG A 31 3.22 -11.88 -1.45
CA ARG A 31 3.79 -12.66 -2.58
C ARG A 31 2.80 -12.78 -3.73
N TRP A 32 1.54 -13.10 -3.42
CA TRP A 32 0.48 -13.20 -4.42
C TRP A 32 0.24 -11.87 -5.13
N ASN A 33 0.17 -10.77 -4.38
CA ASN A 33 0.03 -9.42 -4.89
C ASN A 33 1.19 -9.14 -5.85
N VAL A 34 2.43 -9.14 -5.37
CA VAL A 34 3.62 -8.87 -6.19
C VAL A 34 3.66 -9.71 -7.47
N HIS A 35 3.36 -11.01 -7.38
CA HIS A 35 3.27 -11.88 -8.55
C HIS A 35 2.18 -11.43 -9.54
N THR A 36 0.98 -11.13 -9.04
CA THR A 36 -0.13 -10.62 -9.84
C THR A 36 0.24 -9.31 -10.54
N TYR A 37 0.96 -8.41 -9.87
CA TYR A 37 1.44 -7.15 -10.50
C TYR A 37 2.51 -7.39 -11.55
N ALA A 38 3.48 -8.26 -11.27
CA ALA A 38 4.51 -8.62 -12.24
C ALA A 38 3.91 -9.19 -13.54
N MET A 39 2.89 -10.05 -13.41
CA MET A 39 2.18 -10.65 -14.53
C MET A 39 1.27 -9.68 -15.28
N ARG A 40 0.52 -8.81 -14.57
CA ARG A 40 -0.45 -7.89 -15.19
C ARG A 40 0.19 -6.77 -15.99
N HIS A 41 1.35 -6.27 -15.55
CA HIS A 41 1.91 -5.05 -16.12
C HIS A 41 3.03 -5.27 -17.14
N THR A 42 3.32 -6.53 -17.52
CA THR A 42 4.41 -6.88 -18.46
C THR A 42 5.64 -6.01 -18.17
N PHE A 43 6.22 -6.19 -16.98
CA PHE A 43 7.39 -5.41 -16.56
C PHE A 43 8.52 -5.64 -17.57
N GLN A 44 8.70 -4.69 -18.48
CA GLN A 44 9.94 -4.54 -19.20
C GLN A 44 10.83 -3.74 -18.25
N GLY A 45 11.51 -4.43 -17.33
CA GLY A 45 12.44 -3.81 -16.37
C GLY A 45 13.60 -3.03 -17.02
N SER A 46 13.62 -2.97 -18.36
CA SER A 46 14.51 -2.23 -19.24
C SER A 46 13.95 -0.89 -19.74
N ASP A 47 12.75 -0.46 -19.35
CA ASP A 47 12.20 0.85 -19.76
C ASP A 47 12.90 2.00 -18.99
N PRO A 48 13.67 2.87 -19.66
CA PRO A 48 14.39 3.97 -19.01
C PRO A 48 13.46 5.00 -18.35
N GLU A 49 12.25 5.20 -18.88
CA GLU A 49 11.30 6.20 -18.35
C GLU A 49 10.73 5.74 -17.00
N LEU A 50 10.49 4.44 -16.85
CA LEU A 50 10.13 3.84 -15.56
C LEU A 50 11.21 4.06 -14.50
N GLY A 51 12.47 3.87 -14.87
CA GLY A 51 13.60 4.11 -13.98
C GLY A 51 13.69 5.56 -13.51
N ALA A 52 13.56 6.51 -14.44
CA ALA A 52 13.58 7.94 -14.13
C ALA A 52 12.36 8.36 -13.27
N GLY A 53 11.17 7.83 -13.57
CA GLY A 53 9.96 8.07 -12.78
C GLY A 53 10.09 7.57 -11.34
N LEU A 54 10.61 6.34 -11.17
CA LEU A 54 10.86 5.77 -9.85
C LEU A 54 11.84 6.61 -9.03
N GLU A 55 12.93 7.09 -9.63
CA GLU A 55 13.89 7.91 -8.88
C GLU A 55 13.31 9.28 -8.49
N ARG A 56 12.48 9.90 -9.35
CA ARG A 56 11.74 11.12 -8.96
C ARG A 56 10.84 10.87 -7.76
N MET A 57 10.08 9.76 -7.76
CA MET A 57 9.25 9.38 -6.63
C MET A 57 10.08 9.14 -5.37
N ARG A 58 11.21 8.43 -5.48
CA ARG A 58 12.11 8.23 -4.35
C ARG A 58 12.59 9.55 -3.76
N GLN A 59 12.98 10.51 -4.60
CA GLN A 59 13.45 11.81 -4.13
C GLN A 59 12.34 12.57 -3.36
N ILE A 60 11.11 12.55 -3.87
CA ILE A 60 9.96 13.16 -3.19
C ILE A 60 9.74 12.51 -1.82
N TYR A 61 9.74 11.18 -1.75
CA TYR A 61 9.52 10.45 -0.50
C TYR A 61 10.66 10.65 0.49
N ARG A 62 11.93 10.72 0.05
CA ARG A 62 13.06 11.00 0.94
C ARG A 62 12.92 12.34 1.65
N THR A 63 12.27 13.31 1.01
CA THR A 63 12.03 14.64 1.59
C THR A 63 10.76 14.69 2.44
N LEU A 64 9.65 14.11 1.96
CA LEU A 64 8.33 14.28 2.58
C LEU A 64 7.96 13.18 3.58
N ALA A 65 8.42 11.95 3.32
CA ALA A 65 8.00 10.75 4.06
C ALA A 65 9.12 9.70 4.11
N PRO A 66 10.30 10.00 4.69
CA PRO A 66 11.44 9.09 4.68
C PRO A 66 11.16 7.77 5.41
N TRP A 67 10.24 7.78 6.38
CA TRP A 67 9.82 6.60 7.14
C TRP A 67 9.17 5.51 6.28
N VAL A 68 8.64 5.87 5.10
CA VAL A 68 8.09 4.91 4.13
C VAL A 68 9.13 3.86 3.76
N PHE A 69 10.38 4.26 3.54
CA PHE A 69 11.44 3.31 3.16
C PHE A 69 11.79 2.34 4.28
N GLU A 70 11.79 2.80 5.54
CA GLU A 70 11.97 1.92 6.70
C GLU A 70 10.87 0.87 6.77
N GLU A 71 9.64 1.28 6.53
CA GLU A 71 8.50 0.38 6.56
C GLU A 71 8.51 -0.63 5.40
N LEU A 72 8.79 -0.17 4.18
CA LEU A 72 8.93 -1.04 3.01
C LEU A 72 10.06 -2.05 3.21
N GLN A 73 11.16 -1.65 3.85
CA GLN A 73 12.24 -2.56 4.22
C GLN A 73 11.76 -3.64 5.19
N GLY A 74 11.02 -3.27 6.23
CA GLY A 74 10.40 -4.22 7.15
C GLY A 74 9.46 -5.19 6.42
N ILE A 75 8.60 -4.68 5.54
CA ILE A 75 7.67 -5.50 4.73
C ILE A 75 8.44 -6.52 3.87
N ALA A 76 9.48 -6.08 3.18
CA ALA A 76 10.33 -6.93 2.34
C ALA A 76 10.94 -8.08 3.15
N GLU A 77 11.57 -7.76 4.29
CA GLU A 77 12.18 -8.76 5.17
C GLU A 77 11.15 -9.71 5.78
N GLY A 78 9.99 -9.20 6.22
CA GLY A 78 8.94 -10.01 6.83
C GLY A 78 8.29 -10.99 5.85
N SER A 79 8.08 -10.54 4.61
CA SER A 79 7.47 -11.34 3.53
C SER A 79 8.47 -12.24 2.80
N GLY A 80 9.77 -11.92 2.89
CA GLY A 80 10.83 -12.54 2.10
C GLY A 80 10.72 -12.22 0.61
N VAL A 81 10.08 -11.11 0.25
CA VAL A 81 10.06 -10.57 -1.12
C VAL A 81 11.18 -9.54 -1.24
N ASP A 82 11.85 -9.52 -2.38
CA ASP A 82 12.91 -8.55 -2.64
C ASP A 82 12.38 -7.11 -2.56
N TYR A 83 13.14 -6.24 -1.90
CA TYR A 83 12.75 -4.85 -1.59
C TYR A 83 12.32 -4.10 -2.85
N ILE A 84 13.03 -4.29 -3.97
CA ILE A 84 12.74 -3.61 -5.22
C ILE A 84 11.32 -3.89 -5.73
N TRP A 85 10.78 -5.09 -5.47
CA TRP A 85 9.42 -5.44 -5.89
C TRP A 85 8.37 -4.84 -4.96
N ILE A 86 8.64 -4.79 -3.66
CA ILE A 86 7.78 -4.11 -2.68
C ILE A 86 7.71 -2.62 -2.99
N GLU A 87 8.86 -1.98 -3.22
CA GLU A 87 8.94 -0.56 -3.54
C GLU A 87 8.20 -0.23 -4.85
N ARG A 88 8.44 -1.00 -5.92
CA ARG A 88 7.76 -0.79 -7.21
C ARG A 88 6.25 -0.95 -7.12
N MET A 89 5.80 -1.90 -6.30
CA MET A 89 4.39 -2.14 -6.04
C MET A 89 3.77 -0.96 -5.27
N HIS A 90 4.42 -0.53 -4.19
CA HIS A 90 3.95 0.60 -3.37
C HIS A 90 3.87 1.90 -4.17
N LEU A 91 4.92 2.23 -4.93
CA LEU A 91 4.99 3.45 -5.73
C LEU A 91 4.18 3.37 -7.03
N ARG A 92 3.52 2.24 -7.29
CA ARG A 92 2.68 2.00 -8.48
C ARG A 92 3.37 2.45 -9.76
N VAL A 93 4.62 2.03 -9.96
CA VAL A 93 5.50 2.57 -11.03
C VAL A 93 4.92 2.46 -12.43
N TRP A 94 3.98 1.54 -12.67
CA TRP A 94 3.25 1.41 -13.94
C TRP A 94 2.39 2.63 -14.29
N ASN A 95 1.97 3.44 -13.30
CA ASN A 95 1.28 4.71 -13.54
C ASN A 95 2.23 5.79 -14.08
N LEU A 96 3.54 5.52 -14.09
CA LEU A 96 4.56 6.45 -14.56
C LEU A 96 4.91 6.26 -16.04
N VAL A 97 4.32 5.26 -16.73
CA VAL A 97 4.51 5.06 -18.18
C VAL A 97 3.59 6.01 -18.96
N PRO A 98 4.14 6.96 -19.73
CA PRO A 98 3.34 7.82 -20.58
C PRO A 98 2.56 7.00 -21.62
N ASN A 99 1.33 7.41 -21.93
CA ASN A 99 0.51 6.87 -23.03
C ASN A 99 0.04 5.40 -22.91
N LYS A 100 0.24 4.71 -21.78
CA LYS A 100 -0.48 3.45 -21.52
C LYS A 100 -1.84 3.76 -20.90
N SER A 101 -2.88 3.13 -21.44
CA SER A 101 -4.22 3.09 -20.82
C SER A 101 -4.03 2.62 -19.38
N LEU A 102 -4.29 3.52 -18.43
CA LEU A 102 -4.30 3.19 -17.01
C LEU A 102 -5.20 1.97 -16.81
N SER A 103 -4.78 1.04 -15.95
CA SER A 103 -5.64 -0.06 -15.50
C SER A 103 -7.00 0.52 -15.14
N PRO A 104 -8.14 -0.07 -15.57
CA PRO A 104 -9.48 0.52 -15.44
C PRO A 104 -10.03 0.50 -13.99
N GLY A 105 -9.15 0.64 -12.99
CA GLY A 105 -9.56 0.82 -11.61
C GLY A 105 -10.27 2.16 -11.47
N GLY A 106 -11.49 2.11 -10.95
CA GLY A 106 -12.27 3.29 -10.59
C GLY A 106 -12.28 3.47 -9.08
N CYS A 107 -12.56 4.69 -8.65
CA CYS A 107 -13.02 4.91 -7.28
C CYS A 107 -14.10 5.97 -7.30
N THR A 108 -15.09 5.81 -6.43
CA THR A 108 -16.05 6.88 -6.13
C THR A 108 -15.80 7.31 -4.70
N ALA A 109 -15.47 8.58 -4.49
CA ALA A 109 -15.31 9.18 -3.18
C ALA A 109 -16.42 10.23 -2.97
N ILE A 110 -17.03 10.22 -1.79
CA ILE A 110 -18.13 11.10 -1.41
C ILE A 110 -17.77 11.76 -0.07
N GLY A 111 -18.01 13.06 0.02
CA GLY A 111 -17.91 13.83 1.27
C GLY A 111 -19.13 14.72 1.42
N MET A 112 -19.69 14.78 2.62
CA MET A 112 -20.84 15.64 2.93
C MET A 112 -20.72 16.22 4.34
N VAL A 113 -21.24 17.43 4.52
CA VAL A 113 -21.43 18.04 5.85
C VAL A 113 -22.84 17.72 6.31
N THR A 114 -22.95 17.19 7.51
CA THR A 114 -24.19 16.72 8.11
C THR A 114 -24.47 17.53 9.38
N GLU A 115 -25.70 18.01 9.51
CA GLU A 115 -26.14 18.70 10.72
C GLU A 115 -26.09 17.73 11.91
N GLY A 116 -25.45 18.15 13.00
CA GLY A 116 -25.29 17.33 14.21
C GLY A 116 -24.25 16.19 14.13
N HIS A 117 -23.78 15.81 12.94
CA HIS A 117 -22.82 14.70 12.76
C HIS A 117 -21.48 15.12 12.12
N GLY A 118 -21.33 16.39 11.73
CA GLY A 118 -20.08 16.93 11.21
C GLY A 118 -19.79 16.48 9.78
N VAL A 119 -18.52 16.23 9.46
CA VAL A 119 -18.09 15.80 8.12
C VAL A 119 -18.14 14.28 8.02
N VAL A 120 -18.88 13.76 7.04
CA VAL A 120 -18.92 12.35 6.70
C VAL A 120 -18.21 12.15 5.37
N VAL A 121 -17.22 11.26 5.34
CA VAL A 121 -16.49 10.85 4.14
C VAL A 121 -16.61 9.35 3.94
N GLY A 122 -16.66 8.93 2.68
CA GLY A 122 -16.72 7.53 2.31
C GLY A 122 -16.39 7.32 0.85
N GLY A 123 -16.28 6.07 0.45
CA GLY A 123 -16.05 5.75 -0.95
C GLY A 123 -16.07 4.26 -1.24
N THR A 124 -15.99 3.97 -2.53
CA THR A 124 -15.85 2.62 -3.08
C THR A 124 -14.59 2.55 -3.94
N LEU A 125 -13.97 1.37 -3.95
CA LEU A 125 -12.83 1.04 -4.81
C LEU A 125 -13.31 -0.01 -5.80
N ASP A 126 -13.28 0.33 -7.09
CA ASP A 126 -13.67 -0.55 -8.19
C ASP A 126 -12.44 -1.27 -8.73
N ASP A 127 -11.74 -1.96 -7.83
CA ASP A 127 -10.55 -2.73 -8.17
C ASP A 127 -10.93 -4.19 -8.52
N PRO A 128 -10.31 -4.80 -9.54
CA PRO A 128 -10.47 -6.23 -9.79
C PRO A 128 -10.03 -7.02 -8.56
N ARG A 129 -10.71 -8.14 -8.21
CA ARG A 129 -10.49 -8.98 -7.00
C ARG A 129 -9.06 -8.90 -6.43
N GLN A 130 -8.81 -7.88 -5.61
CA GLN A 130 -7.58 -7.65 -4.87
C GLN A 130 -7.79 -8.11 -3.44
N SER A 131 -6.72 -8.60 -2.81
CA SER A 131 -6.76 -8.99 -1.41
C SER A 131 -6.52 -7.76 -0.56
N TYR A 132 -7.58 -7.15 -0.03
CA TYR A 132 -7.46 -6.08 0.96
C TYR A 132 -7.48 -6.65 2.38
N ALA A 133 -6.83 -5.94 3.29
CA ALA A 133 -6.87 -6.24 4.72
C ALA A 133 -7.24 -4.99 5.51
N LEU A 134 -7.93 -5.15 6.64
CA LEU A 134 -8.15 -4.06 7.59
C LEU A 134 -7.03 -4.12 8.64
N VAL A 135 -6.32 -3.01 8.81
CA VAL A 135 -5.19 -2.93 9.74
C VAL A 135 -5.33 -1.70 10.62
N ARG A 136 -5.13 -1.90 11.93
CA ARG A 136 -4.94 -0.83 12.91
C ARG A 136 -3.46 -0.58 13.10
N ARG A 137 -3.02 0.65 12.90
CA ARG A 137 -1.63 1.09 13.10
C ARG A 137 -1.53 1.95 14.35
N VAL A 138 -0.56 1.62 15.18
CA VAL A 138 -0.25 2.34 16.42
C VAL A 138 1.25 2.63 16.40
N PRO A 139 1.68 3.67 15.66
CA PRO A 139 3.10 3.96 15.56
C PRO A 139 3.65 4.47 16.90
N LYS A 140 4.94 4.29 17.12
CA LYS A 140 5.63 4.85 18.29
C LYS A 140 5.56 6.39 18.32
N GLU A 141 5.59 7.00 17.13
CA GLU A 141 5.46 8.45 16.91
C GLU A 141 4.44 8.69 15.80
N GLY A 142 3.54 9.67 15.96
CA GLY A 142 2.48 9.98 14.99
C GLY A 142 1.09 9.56 15.46
N ILE A 143 0.16 9.45 14.50
CA ILE A 143 -1.27 9.31 14.79
C ILE A 143 -1.72 7.85 14.57
N PRO A 144 -2.27 7.18 15.59
CA PRO A 144 -2.91 5.89 15.42
C PRO A 144 -4.11 5.98 14.47
N HIS A 145 -4.23 5.04 13.54
CA HIS A 145 -5.30 5.02 12.55
C HIS A 145 -5.68 3.60 12.16
N ILE A 146 -6.85 3.45 11.54
CA ILE A 146 -7.30 2.19 10.94
C ILE A 146 -7.42 2.45 9.44
N GLN A 147 -6.93 1.50 8.64
CA GLN A 147 -6.97 1.61 7.19
C GLN A 147 -7.25 0.28 6.53
N VAL A 148 -7.93 0.35 5.39
CA VAL A 148 -8.00 -0.73 4.43
C VAL A 148 -6.72 -0.66 3.60
N ILE A 149 -5.89 -1.70 3.71
CA ILE A 149 -4.63 -1.78 2.98
C ILE A 149 -4.72 -2.78 1.86
N TRP A 150 -3.87 -2.55 0.87
CA TRP A 150 -3.43 -3.60 -0.02
C TRP A 150 -2.08 -4.13 0.50
N PRO A 151 -2.02 -5.36 1.06
CA PRO A 151 -0.85 -5.85 1.78
C PRO A 151 0.46 -5.78 0.99
N GLY A 152 1.49 -5.27 1.65
CA GLY A 152 2.79 -4.97 1.05
C GLY A 152 2.94 -3.52 0.60
N THR A 153 2.03 -2.65 1.05
CA THR A 153 2.10 -1.20 0.84
C THR A 153 1.96 -0.50 2.19
N THR A 154 2.59 0.67 2.35
CA THR A 154 2.48 1.50 3.56
C THR A 154 1.46 2.63 3.36
N PRO A 155 0.82 3.13 4.44
CA PRO A 155 0.08 4.40 4.38
C PRO A 155 0.92 5.53 3.82
N ILE A 156 0.27 6.43 3.08
CA ILE A 156 0.85 7.68 2.56
C ILE A 156 0.16 8.84 3.28
#